data_AF-A0A7S4CK47-F1
#
_entry.id   AF-A0A7S4CK47-F1
#
_cell.length_a   1.000
_cell.length_b   1.000
_cell.length_c   1.000
_cell.angle_alpha   90.00
_cell.angle_beta   90.00
_cell.angle_gamma   90.00
#
_symmetry.space_group_name_H-M   'P 1'
#
loop_
_entity.id
_entity.type
_entity.pdbx_description
1 polymer ?
#
loop_
_entity_poly.entity_id
_entity_poly.type
_entity_poly.pdbx_seq_one_letter_code
_entity_poly.pdbx_strand_id
1 'polypeptide(L)'
;GKEGSAPQQRVLLIDEVDVFFRGDFYGNAYKPLAMFQDPAVHALVQCIWERRAEKLAFVGIKDTRPYQDLCERLQGWESLLQECVKSMLQDVQTFASASYIVKNGRIGYESEDGISF
;
A
#
# COMPACT_ATOMS: atom_id res chain seq x y z
N GLY A 1 -28.06 -47.04 9.72
CA GLY A 1 -27.06 -46.38 10.58
C GLY A 1 -26.22 -45.48 9.71
N LYS A 2 -25.93 -44.26 10.16
CA LYS A 2 -25.03 -43.31 9.48
C LYS A 2 -23.58 -43.72 9.78
N GLU A 3 -22.78 -43.97 8.76
CA GLU A 3 -21.32 -43.92 8.88
C GLU A 3 -20.86 -42.57 8.31
N GLY A 4 -20.45 -41.67 9.20
CA GLY A 4 -19.83 -40.42 8.82
C GLY A 4 -18.40 -40.71 8.37
N SER A 5 -18.13 -40.58 7.07
CA SER A 5 -16.77 -40.60 6.52
C SER A 5 -15.93 -39.51 7.18
N ALA A 6 -14.81 -39.88 7.79
CA ALA A 6 -13.84 -38.92 8.31
C ALA A 6 -13.34 -37.99 7.18
N PRO A 7 -13.07 -36.70 7.45
CA PRO A 7 -12.61 -35.78 6.42
C PRO A 7 -11.23 -36.20 5.92
N GLN A 8 -11.15 -36.57 4.64
CA GLN A 8 -9.90 -36.89 3.96
C GLN A 8 -8.99 -35.66 3.94
N GLN A 9 -7.80 -35.77 4.53
CA GLN A 9 -6.78 -34.75 4.41
C GLN A 9 -6.34 -34.65 2.95
N ARG A 10 -6.56 -33.48 2.35
CA ARG A 10 -6.15 -33.17 0.99
C ARG A 10 -4.91 -32.29 1.05
N VAL A 11 -3.85 -32.72 0.40
CA VAL A 11 -2.62 -31.94 0.23
C VAL A 11 -2.67 -31.31 -1.16
N LEU A 12 -2.56 -29.98 -1.21
CA LEU A 12 -2.43 -29.24 -2.46
C LEU A 12 -0.93 -29.03 -2.71
N LEU A 13 -0.40 -29.69 -3.74
CA LEU A 13 0.94 -29.45 -4.25
C LEU A 13 0.81 -28.47 -5.42
N ILE A 14 1.44 -27.31 -5.28
CA ILE A 14 1.60 -26.33 -6.36
C ILE A 14 3.07 -26.40 -6.76
N ASP A 15 3.32 -26.74 -8.01
CA ASP A 15 4.65 -26.64 -8.61
C ASP A 15 4.77 -25.26 -9.27
N GLU A 16 5.95 -24.64 -9.16
CA GLU A 16 6.24 -23.25 -9.58
C GLU A 16 5.36 -22.17 -8.91
N VAL A 17 5.50 -22.05 -7.58
CA VAL A 17 4.88 -21.00 -6.76
C VAL A 17 5.08 -19.60 -7.36
N ASP A 18 6.24 -19.34 -7.95
CA ASP A 18 6.61 -18.03 -8.53
C ASP A 18 5.84 -17.71 -9.82
N VAL A 19 5.37 -18.72 -10.56
CA VAL A 19 4.52 -18.55 -11.75
C VAL A 19 3.07 -18.32 -11.34
N PHE A 20 2.60 -19.02 -10.31
CA PHE A 20 1.25 -18.85 -9.78
C PHE A 20 1.04 -17.46 -9.16
N PHE A 21 2.09 -16.88 -8.58
CA PHE A 21 2.06 -15.60 -7.88
C PHE A 21 2.70 -14.43 -8.63
N ARG A 22 2.79 -14.52 -9.97
CA ARG A 22 3.24 -13.38 -10.79
C ARG A 22 2.37 -12.14 -10.52
N GLY A 23 2.97 -10.95 -10.63
CA GLY A 23 2.30 -9.68 -10.36
C GLY A 23 0.95 -9.50 -11.08
N ASP A 24 0.82 -10.07 -12.28
CA ASP A 24 -0.41 -10.07 -13.07
C ASP A 24 -1.56 -10.84 -12.40
N PHE A 25 -1.28 -11.91 -11.65
CA PHE A 25 -2.30 -12.71 -10.97
C PHE A 25 -2.97 -11.91 -9.84
N TYR A 26 -2.16 -11.28 -8.99
CA TYR A 26 -2.66 -10.41 -7.93
C TYR A 26 -3.30 -9.13 -8.48
N GLY A 27 -2.73 -8.55 -9.54
CA GLY A 27 -3.30 -7.39 -10.22
C GLY A 27 -4.69 -7.64 -10.79
N ASN A 28 -4.93 -8.82 -11.38
CA ASN A 28 -6.25 -9.18 -11.93
C ASN A 28 -7.30 -9.49 -10.84
N ALA A 29 -6.86 -9.94 -9.67
CA ALA A 29 -7.74 -10.21 -8.54
C ALA A 29 -8.12 -8.94 -7.76
N TYR A 30 -7.30 -7.88 -7.83
CA TYR A 30 -7.59 -6.60 -7.22
C TYR A 30 -8.66 -5.83 -8.02
N LYS A 31 -9.93 -6.05 -7.66
CA LYS A 31 -11.09 -5.30 -8.16
C LYS A 31 -11.55 -4.30 -7.10
N PRO A 32 -10.99 -3.09 -7.03
CA PRO A 32 -11.47 -2.08 -6.08
C PRO A 32 -12.95 -1.79 -6.38
N LEU A 33 -13.83 -2.11 -5.43
CA LEU A 33 -15.28 -1.95 -5.57
C LEU A 33 -15.74 -0.50 -5.44
N ALA A 34 -14.89 0.36 -4.86
CA ALA A 34 -15.15 1.79 -4.71
C ALA A 34 -13.83 2.57 -4.71
N MET A 35 -13.86 3.74 -5.35
CA MET A 35 -12.80 4.74 -5.24
C MET A 35 -13.24 5.81 -4.25
N PHE A 36 -12.42 6.05 -3.23
CA PHE A 36 -12.60 7.16 -2.31
C PHE A 36 -11.72 8.33 -2.75
N GLN A 37 -12.33 9.35 -3.34
CA GLN A 37 -11.65 10.58 -3.75
C GLN A 37 -12.12 11.72 -2.85
N ASP A 38 -11.27 12.11 -1.91
CA ASP A 38 -11.53 13.25 -1.04
C ASP A 38 -10.37 14.26 -1.15
N PRO A 39 -10.66 15.54 -1.50
CA PRO A 39 -9.63 16.57 -1.60
C PRO A 39 -8.83 16.78 -0.31
N ALA A 40 -9.42 16.57 0.87
CA ALA A 40 -8.72 16.71 2.15
C ALA A 40 -7.69 15.60 2.34
N VAL A 41 -8.00 14.37 1.90
CA VAL A 41 -7.02 13.27 1.89
C VAL A 41 -5.86 13.61 0.96
N HIS A 42 -6.16 14.11 -0.25
CA HIS A 42 -5.13 14.50 -1.20
C HIS A 42 -4.22 15.60 -0.65
N ALA A 43 -4.81 16.64 -0.03
CA ALA A 43 -4.06 17.73 0.58
C ALA A 43 -3.14 17.26 1.71
N LEU A 44 -3.58 16.30 2.53
CA LEU A 44 -2.76 15.73 3.60
C LEU A 44 -1.58 14.93 3.04
N VAL A 45 -1.82 14.06 2.05
CA VAL A 45 -0.78 13.27 1.39
C VAL A 45 0.25 14.19 0.72
N GLN A 46 -0.21 15.22 0.02
CA GLN A 46 0.66 16.20 -0.63
C GLN A 46 1.50 16.97 0.40
N CYS A 47 0.91 17.41 1.51
CA CYS A 47 1.63 18.10 2.59
C CYS A 47 2.76 17.24 3.17
N ILE A 48 2.50 15.96 3.42
CA ILE A 48 3.51 15.01 3.92
C ILE A 48 4.63 14.83 2.88
N TRP A 49 4.27 14.65 1.60
CA TRP A 49 5.22 14.41 0.52
C TRP A 49 6.14 15.62 0.25
N GLU A 50 5.60 16.83 0.20
CA GLU A 50 6.38 18.05 -0.04
C GLU A 50 7.42 18.28 1.05
N ARG A 51 7.10 17.93 2.28
CA ARG A 51 7.95 18.09 3.46
C ARG A 51 8.80 16.86 3.79
N ARG A 52 8.86 15.85 2.91
CA ARG A 52 9.58 14.57 3.14
C ARG A 52 11.05 14.69 3.54
N ALA A 53 11.72 15.76 3.12
CA ALA A 53 13.11 16.02 3.47
C ALA A 53 13.27 16.52 4.92
N GLU A 54 12.22 17.12 5.47
CA GLU A 54 12.12 17.43 6.89
C GLU A 54 11.79 16.10 7.58
N LYS A 55 12.58 15.68 8.57
CA LYS A 55 12.28 14.46 9.36
C LYS A 55 11.04 14.68 10.23
N LEU A 56 9.86 14.66 9.60
CA LEU A 56 8.60 15.02 10.22
C LEU A 56 8.17 13.98 11.25
N ALA A 57 7.83 14.46 12.43
CA ALA A 57 7.14 13.68 13.45
C ALA A 57 5.63 13.91 13.33
N PHE A 58 4.84 12.93 13.79
CA PHE A 58 3.37 13.01 13.78
C PHE A 58 2.82 14.30 14.41
N VAL A 59 3.45 14.78 15.49
CA VAL A 59 3.06 16.03 16.16
C VAL A 59 3.07 17.20 15.18
N GLY A 60 4.08 17.30 14.32
CA GLY A 60 4.19 18.37 13.31
C GLY A 60 3.22 18.25 12.14
N ILE A 61 2.56 17.10 11.96
CA ILE A 61 1.46 16.91 10.99
C ILE A 61 0.11 17.18 11.65
N LYS A 62 -0.06 16.80 12.91
CA LYS A 62 -1.29 17.00 13.68
C LYS A 62 -1.72 18.47 13.76
N ASP A 63 -0.75 19.36 13.80
CA ASP A 63 -0.97 20.81 13.85
C ASP A 63 -1.22 21.45 12.47
N THR A 64 -1.15 20.68 11.39
CA THR A 64 -1.38 21.20 10.04
C THR A 64 -2.86 21.29 9.71
N ARG A 65 -3.22 22.29 8.91
CA ARG A 65 -4.59 22.48 8.43
C ARG A 65 -5.15 21.25 7.69
N PRO A 66 -4.41 20.59 6.77
CA PRO A 66 -4.92 19.40 6.09
C PRO A 66 -5.28 18.24 7.02
N TYR A 67 -4.53 18.04 8.11
CA TYR A 67 -4.86 17.00 9.09
C TYR A 67 -6.13 17.34 9.86
N GLN A 68 -6.27 18.60 10.30
CA GLN A 68 -7.45 19.07 11.03
C GLN A 68 -8.71 19.00 10.16
N ASP A 69 -8.64 19.45 8.91
CA ASP A 69 -9.75 19.38 7.95
C ASP A 69 -10.19 17.92 7.70
N LEU A 70 -9.24 16.99 7.64
CA LEU A 70 -9.56 15.58 7.45
C LEU A 70 -10.21 14.96 8.70
N CYS A 71 -9.75 15.33 9.90
CA CYS A 71 -10.39 14.92 11.16
C CYS A 71 -11.82 15.45 11.28
N GLU A 72 -12.09 16.69 10.85
CA GLU A 72 -13.43 17.26 10.82
C GLU A 72 -14.37 16.53 9.84
N ARG A 73 -13.84 16.06 8.70
CA ARG A 73 -14.62 15.29 7.71
C ARG A 73 -14.86 13.84 8.13
N LEU A 74 -13.89 13.23 8.80
CA LEU A 74 -13.93 11.82 9.20
C LEU A 74 -14.02 11.68 10.73
N GLN A 75 -14.99 12.39 11.32
CA GLN A 75 -15.25 12.32 12.75
C GLN A 75 -15.50 10.88 13.19
N GLY A 76 -14.86 10.48 14.29
CA GLY A 76 -14.90 9.13 14.84
C GLY A 76 -13.86 8.16 14.26
N TRP A 77 -13.07 8.60 13.28
CA TRP A 77 -11.99 7.81 12.67
C TRP A 77 -10.59 8.34 13.00
N GLU A 78 -10.47 9.20 14.01
CA GLU A 78 -9.22 9.91 14.34
C GLU A 78 -8.08 8.94 14.70
N SER A 79 -8.39 7.82 15.35
CA SER A 79 -7.41 6.77 15.67
C SER A 79 -6.87 6.09 14.42
N LEU A 80 -7.75 5.76 13.46
CA LEU A 80 -7.35 5.19 12.17
C LEU A 80 -6.49 6.19 11.40
N LEU A 81 -6.93 7.44 11.32
CA LEU A 81 -6.18 8.51 10.66
C LEU A 81 -4.78 8.70 11.27
N GLN A 82 -4.66 8.67 12.59
CA GLN A 82 -3.38 8.75 13.27
C GLN A 82 -2.44 7.62 12.84
N GLU A 83 -2.91 6.36 12.82
CA GLU A 83 -2.07 5.23 12.44
C GLU A 83 -1.71 5.26 10.94
N CYS A 84 -2.66 5.65 10.07
CA CYS A 84 -2.37 5.88 8.66
C CYS A 84 -1.29 6.96 8.45
N VAL A 85 -1.36 8.08 9.18
CA VAL A 85 -0.35 9.15 9.07
C VAL A 85 1.01 8.69 9.58
N LYS A 86 1.06 7.93 10.68
CA LYS A 86 2.33 7.35 11.16
C LYS A 86 2.95 6.42 10.11
N SER A 87 2.14 5.57 9.48
CA SER A 87 2.60 4.70 8.38
C SER A 87 3.16 5.53 7.23
N MET A 88 2.43 6.55 6.76
CA MET A 88 2.89 7.41 5.67
C MET A 88 4.20 8.13 6.02
N LEU A 89 4.37 8.59 7.26
CA LEU A 89 5.61 9.22 7.72
C LEU A 89 6.78 8.22 7.73
N GLN A 90 6.55 6.98 8.15
CA GLN A 90 7.55 5.93 8.10
C GLN A 90 7.93 5.63 6.64
N ASP A 91 6.96 5.44 5.76
CA ASP A 91 7.16 5.13 4.35
C ASP A 91 7.97 6.21 3.64
N VAL A 92 7.69 7.48 3.94
CA VAL A 92 8.40 8.62 3.37
C VAL A 92 9.84 8.72 3.89
N GLN A 93 10.09 8.35 5.15
CA GLN A 93 11.44 8.34 5.73
C GLN A 93 12.30 7.19 5.22
N THR A 94 11.68 6.05 4.92
CA THR A 94 12.35 4.86 4.38
C THR A 94 12.33 4.81 2.86
N PHE A 95 11.71 5.80 2.20
CA PHE A 95 11.65 5.91 0.75
C PHE A 95 13.06 6.08 0.17
N ALA A 96 13.68 4.96 -0.18
CA ALA A 96 14.85 4.93 -1.03
C ALA A 96 14.42 5.27 -2.46
N SER A 97 15.25 6.02 -3.20
CA SER A 97 15.05 6.20 -4.63
C SER A 97 14.90 4.82 -5.30
N ALA A 98 13.77 4.60 -5.94
CA ALA A 98 13.42 3.30 -6.46
C ALA A 98 14.47 2.77 -7.44
N SER A 99 14.78 1.48 -7.34
CA SER A 99 15.75 0.76 -8.19
C SER A 99 15.20 0.42 -9.58
N TYR A 100 14.18 1.14 -10.06
CA TYR A 100 13.67 0.93 -11.41
C TYR A 100 14.43 1.77 -12.43
N ILE A 101 14.54 1.25 -13.65
CA ILE A 101 15.10 1.98 -14.79
C ILE A 101 14.00 2.33 -15.78
N VAL A 102 13.98 3.57 -16.27
CA VAL A 102 13.06 3.98 -17.33
C VAL A 102 13.80 3.91 -18.66
N LYS A 103 13.37 3.03 -19.57
CA LYS A 103 13.96 2.88 -20.91
C LYS A 103 12.85 2.77 -21.96
N ASN A 104 12.88 3.65 -22.97
CA ASN A 104 11.91 3.66 -24.08
C ASN A 104 10.44 3.68 -23.62
N GLY A 105 10.12 4.41 -22.54
CA GLY A 105 8.76 4.51 -22.01
C GLY A 105 8.28 3.31 -21.20
N ARG A 106 9.16 2.35 -20.91
CA ARG A 106 8.90 1.22 -20.02
C ARG A 106 9.63 1.39 -18.70
N ILE A 107 9.02 0.90 -17.62
CA ILE A 107 9.59 0.89 -16.28
C ILE A 107 10.14 -0.53 -16.06
N GLY A 108 11.46 -0.63 -15.98
CA GLY A 108 12.17 -1.89 -15.74
C GLY A 108 12.49 -2.07 -14.26
N TYR A 109 12.17 -3.23 -13.70
CA TYR A 109 12.46 -3.58 -12.31
C TYR A 109 13.63 -4.57 -12.25
N GLU A 110 14.50 -4.39 -11.26
CA GLU A 110 15.54 -5.37 -10.95
C GLU A 110 14.90 -6.65 -10.39
N SER A 111 15.30 -7.78 -10.95
CA SER A 111 14.88 -9.14 -10.62
C SER A 111 16.13 -10.01 -10.48
N GLU A 112 16.01 -11.21 -9.91
CA GLU A 112 17.16 -12.10 -9.70
C GLU A 112 17.94 -12.42 -11.00
N ASP A 113 17.25 -12.41 -12.14
CA ASP A 113 17.82 -12.70 -13.47
C ASP A 113 18.23 -11.45 -14.28
N GLY A 114 18.09 -10.24 -13.72
CA GLY A 114 18.42 -8.97 -14.39
C GLY A 114 17.26 -7.98 -14.39
N ILE A 115 17.01 -7.28 -15.50
CA ILE A 115 16.00 -6.22 -15.55
C ILE A 115 14.78 -6.64 -16.38
N SER A 116 13.61 -6.67 -15.75
CA SER A 116 12.32 -6.98 -16.36
C SER A 116 11.56 -5.70 -16.71
N PHE A 117 11.22 -5.50 -17.99
CA PHE A 117 10.56 -4.29 -18.54
C PHE A 117 9.08 -4.47 -18.84
#